data_AF-A0A0M9GA11-F1
#
_entry.id   AF-A0A0M9GA11-F1
#
_cell.length_a   1.000
_cell.length_b   1.000
_cell.length_c   1.000
_cell.angle_alpha   90.00
_cell.angle_beta   90.00
_cell.angle_gamma   90.00
#
_symmetry.space_group_name_H-M   'P 1'
#
loop_
_entity.id
_entity.type
_entity.pdbx_description
1 polymer ?
#
loop_
_entity_poly.entity_id
_entity_poly.type
_entity_poly.pdbx_seq_one_letter_code
_entity_poly.pdbx_strand_id
1 'polypeptide(L)'
;MSIPKDASRLLLHPLDAQRQQQLAFSLNSRDQQLEEQSRQGRVKMLLQQQRRRLAWALASDAAAGDMLADWEAVALVVRDRRTSLQPDGYQAFSFPDGAAVYEGNWKNCHPHGRGCLRRSSPLNDVYEGQWFAGQRCGTGTYHNSDFQILYQGSWLDDRVHGKGELVEPEGVYTGEFVENTLHGYGEYVYNDGHVYKGDWVRGLYEGNGVYLYPSGTKYEGGWLRGCEHGRGTKWFSNGDVYIGEWVHGMPHGNGTLTSTCSTATRVSGQWRYGSLHGQATCTFSNGSYYTGEWQRGRFHGQGTYEFSSANSEEHRYTGAFVNGRRHGYGEYVSPTVTYAGQWVQDKKEGEGSLQVRGGGTYFGLWKADVPDGQGVYVSTYRKGCHDEVHCDAVEGDFDACVNQNEQQRVDVRLLGRS
;
A
#
# COMPACT_ATOMS: atom_id res chain seq x y z
N MET A 1 26.30 35.09 21.28
CA MET A 1 25.64 34.25 20.25
C MET A 1 24.28 33.85 20.79
N SER A 2 23.23 34.53 20.34
CA SER A 2 21.85 34.30 20.76
C SER A 2 21.25 33.15 19.96
N ILE A 3 20.79 32.10 20.67
CA ILE A 3 20.05 30.99 20.07
C ILE A 3 18.67 31.51 19.61
N PRO A 4 18.24 31.26 18.36
CA PRO A 4 16.94 31.73 17.85
C PRO A 4 15.76 31.09 18.60
N LYS A 5 14.67 31.87 18.78
CA LYS A 5 13.44 31.51 19.50
C LYS A 5 12.56 30.40 18.86
N ASP A 6 13.05 29.69 17.85
CA ASP A 6 12.27 28.69 17.08
C ASP A 6 12.92 27.29 17.04
N ALA A 7 13.82 27.01 17.98
CA ALA A 7 14.55 25.74 18.06
C ALA A 7 13.65 24.52 18.35
N SER A 8 12.41 24.72 18.81
CA SER A 8 11.45 23.64 19.11
C SER A 8 10.89 22.96 17.85
N ARG A 9 10.83 23.64 16.69
CA ARG A 9 10.40 23.04 15.41
C ARG A 9 11.49 22.25 14.69
N LEU A 10 12.75 22.66 14.84
CA LEU A 10 13.91 21.95 14.26
C LEU A 10 14.25 20.64 15.00
N LEU A 11 13.74 20.45 16.21
CA LEU A 11 13.94 19.22 17.00
C LEU A 11 12.83 18.18 16.81
N LEU A 12 11.65 18.56 16.32
CA LEU A 12 10.53 17.64 16.10
C LEU A 12 10.70 16.77 14.84
N HIS A 13 11.24 17.34 13.76
CA HIS A 13 11.48 16.60 12.51
C HIS A 13 12.51 15.46 12.63
N PRO A 14 13.65 15.66 13.33
CA PRO A 14 14.62 14.59 13.59
C PRO A 14 14.07 13.50 14.52
N LEU A 15 13.26 13.88 15.52
CA LEU A 15 12.66 12.93 16.47
C LEU A 15 11.56 12.08 15.84
N ASP A 16 10.71 12.65 14.98
CA ASP A 16 9.69 11.90 14.24
C ASP A 16 10.34 11.03 13.16
N ALA A 17 11.38 11.51 12.46
CA ALA A 17 12.16 10.70 11.54
C ALA A 17 12.92 9.58 12.26
N GLN A 18 13.49 9.83 13.44
CA GLN A 18 14.09 8.78 14.29
C GLN A 18 13.06 7.80 14.79
N ARG A 19 11.85 8.23 15.18
CA ARG A 19 10.77 7.32 15.58
C ARG A 19 10.30 6.47 14.42
N GLN A 20 10.14 7.04 13.22
CA GLN A 20 9.78 6.30 12.02
C GLN A 20 10.88 5.32 11.60
N GLN A 21 12.16 5.71 11.69
CA GLN A 21 13.29 4.80 11.46
C GLN A 21 13.37 3.70 12.52
N GLN A 22 13.15 4.01 13.80
CA GLN A 22 13.12 3.02 14.88
C GLN A 22 11.96 2.04 14.72
N LEU A 23 10.78 2.52 14.32
CA LEU A 23 9.62 1.69 14.00
C LEU A 23 9.88 0.82 12.77
N ALA A 24 10.40 1.39 11.69
CA ALA A 24 10.74 0.65 10.47
C ALA A 24 11.81 -0.42 10.74
N PHE A 25 12.86 -0.08 11.51
CA PHE A 25 13.88 -1.03 11.93
C PHE A 25 13.31 -2.11 12.87
N SER A 26 12.41 -1.74 13.78
CA SER A 26 11.73 -2.68 14.68
C SER A 26 10.79 -3.63 13.94
N LEU A 27 10.14 -3.18 12.86
CA LEU A 27 9.30 -4.03 12.02
C LEU A 27 10.18 -4.98 11.19
N ASN A 28 11.20 -4.44 10.52
CA ASN A 28 12.11 -5.23 9.69
C ASN A 28 12.88 -6.29 10.50
N SER A 29 13.32 -5.95 11.72
CA SER A 29 13.95 -6.92 12.64
C SER A 29 12.99 -8.00 13.13
N ARG A 30 11.71 -7.66 13.34
CA ARG A 30 10.68 -8.62 13.72
C ARG A 30 10.32 -9.55 12.57
N ASP A 31 10.26 -9.04 11.34
CA ASP A 31 9.94 -9.83 10.15
C ASP A 31 11.11 -10.79 9.82
N GLN A 32 12.36 -10.33 9.93
CA GLN A 32 13.54 -11.19 9.87
C GLN A 32 13.53 -12.29 10.94
N GLN A 33 13.11 -11.98 12.17
CA GLN A 33 12.96 -12.98 13.23
C GLN A 33 11.88 -14.01 12.91
N LEU A 34 10.76 -13.59 12.32
CA LEU A 34 9.67 -14.48 11.92
C LEU A 34 10.08 -15.41 10.78
N GLU A 35 10.82 -14.88 9.79
CA GLU A 35 11.37 -15.66 8.69
C GLU A 35 12.40 -16.68 9.18
N GLU A 36 13.29 -16.27 10.10
CA GLU A 36 14.26 -17.16 10.73
C GLU A 36 13.57 -18.26 11.54
N GLN A 37 12.50 -17.93 12.27
CA GLN A 37 11.68 -18.94 12.96
C GLN A 37 11.02 -19.93 11.98
N SER A 38 10.51 -19.44 10.84
CA SER A 38 9.95 -20.29 9.78
C SER A 38 11.04 -21.21 9.20
N ARG A 39 12.23 -20.68 8.92
CA ARG A 39 13.38 -21.45 8.43
C ARG A 39 13.83 -22.51 9.44
N GLN A 40 13.92 -22.16 10.71
CA GLN A 40 14.24 -23.10 11.79
C GLN A 40 13.18 -24.19 11.94
N GLY A 41 11.89 -23.86 11.77
CA GLY A 41 10.81 -24.84 11.74
C GLY A 41 11.00 -25.86 10.61
N ARG A 42 11.27 -25.39 9.38
CA ARG A 42 11.56 -26.24 8.22
C ARG A 42 12.76 -27.17 8.45
N VAL A 43 13.86 -26.64 8.98
CA VAL A 43 15.06 -27.44 9.28
C VAL A 43 14.79 -28.49 10.35
N LYS A 44 14.04 -28.14 11.42
CA LYS A 44 13.66 -29.09 12.47
C LYS A 44 12.83 -30.25 11.91
N MET A 45 11.86 -29.96 11.03
CA MET A 45 11.07 -31.03 10.39
C MET A 45 11.94 -31.94 9.52
N LEU A 46 12.82 -31.38 8.68
CA LEU A 46 13.73 -32.19 7.83
C LEU A 46 14.65 -33.09 8.67
N LEU A 47 15.19 -32.57 9.78
CA LEU A 47 15.99 -33.37 10.70
C LEU A 47 15.16 -34.47 11.38
N GLN A 48 13.91 -34.19 11.74
CA GLN A 48 13.00 -35.20 12.28
C GLN A 48 12.70 -36.29 11.26
N GLN A 49 12.59 -35.95 9.97
CA GLN A 49 12.44 -36.92 8.89
C GLN A 49 13.69 -37.80 8.74
N GLN A 50 14.89 -37.20 8.75
CA GLN A 50 16.14 -37.96 8.68
C GLN A 50 16.30 -38.90 9.87
N ARG A 51 16.02 -38.42 11.09
CA ARG A 51 16.06 -39.25 12.30
C ARG A 51 15.08 -40.41 12.22
N ARG A 52 13.87 -40.20 11.70
CA ARG A 52 12.89 -41.29 11.48
C ARG A 52 13.37 -42.29 10.44
N ARG A 53 13.94 -41.83 9.32
CA ARG A 53 14.51 -42.74 8.31
C ARG A 53 15.67 -43.58 8.87
N LEU A 54 16.53 -42.97 9.69
CA LEU A 54 17.62 -43.66 10.38
C LEU A 54 17.11 -44.62 11.45
N ALA A 55 16.18 -44.18 12.31
CA ALA A 55 15.55 -45.04 13.31
C ALA A 55 14.80 -46.21 12.68
N TRP A 56 14.15 -45.99 11.53
CA TRP A 56 13.51 -47.03 10.74
C TRP A 56 14.51 -48.03 10.17
N ALA A 57 15.62 -47.55 9.61
CA ALA A 57 16.69 -48.43 9.13
C ALA A 57 17.28 -49.28 10.28
N LEU A 58 17.51 -48.68 11.45
CA LEU A 58 18.03 -49.37 12.63
C LEU A 58 17.01 -50.33 13.25
N ALA A 59 15.73 -49.98 13.30
CA ALA A 59 14.65 -50.83 13.81
C ALA A 59 14.36 -52.02 12.89
N SER A 60 14.49 -51.84 11.56
CA SER A 60 14.45 -52.93 10.59
C SER A 60 15.54 -53.98 10.86
N ASP A 61 16.73 -53.55 11.30
CA ASP A 61 17.85 -54.44 11.60
C ASP A 61 17.74 -55.07 13.01
N ALA A 62 17.24 -54.32 14.01
CA ALA A 62 17.10 -54.79 15.40
C ALA A 62 15.85 -55.67 15.65
N ALA A 63 14.73 -55.40 14.97
CA ALA A 63 13.50 -56.20 15.09
C ALA A 63 13.64 -57.62 14.52
N ALA A 64 14.68 -57.86 13.70
CA ALA A 64 15.02 -59.20 13.20
C ALA A 64 15.69 -60.10 14.26
N GLY A 65 16.24 -59.54 15.35
CA GLY A 65 17.04 -60.29 16.34
C GLY A 65 16.29 -60.66 17.63
N ASP A 66 15.68 -59.68 18.31
CA ASP A 66 15.15 -59.89 19.67
C ASP A 66 13.67 -60.34 19.71
N MET A 67 12.91 -60.21 18.62
CA MET A 67 11.53 -60.72 18.54
C MET A 67 11.43 -62.21 18.19
N LEU A 68 12.51 -62.88 17.78
CA LEU A 68 12.44 -64.31 17.42
C LEU A 68 12.20 -65.22 18.64
N ALA A 69 12.69 -64.84 19.83
CA ALA A 69 12.62 -65.66 21.04
C ALA A 69 11.27 -65.56 21.78
N ASP A 70 10.65 -64.38 21.85
CA ASP A 70 9.34 -64.21 22.49
C ASP A 70 8.17 -64.69 21.60
N TRP A 71 8.36 -64.75 20.28
CA TRP A 71 7.33 -65.19 19.33
C TRP A 71 7.23 -66.71 19.16
N GLU A 72 8.23 -67.50 19.56
CA GLU A 72 8.11 -68.97 19.60
C GLU A 72 7.10 -69.43 20.68
N ALA A 73 6.96 -68.70 21.78
CA ALA A 73 5.98 -68.99 22.83
C ALA A 73 4.55 -68.57 22.42
N VAL A 74 4.40 -67.49 21.65
CA VAL A 74 3.12 -67.03 21.09
C VAL A 74 2.65 -67.91 19.92
N ALA A 75 3.58 -68.50 19.16
CA ALA A 75 3.30 -69.41 18.04
C ALA A 75 2.52 -70.68 18.44
N LEU A 76 2.61 -71.10 19.71
CA LEU A 76 1.89 -72.27 20.23
C LEU A 76 0.39 -72.01 20.47
N VAL A 77 0.01 -70.78 20.80
CA VAL A 77 -1.40 -70.37 21.04
C VAL A 77 -2.13 -70.03 19.73
N VAL A 78 -1.38 -69.60 18.72
CA VAL A 78 -1.90 -69.17 17.41
C VAL A 78 -2.27 -70.32 16.47
N ARG A 79 -1.78 -71.55 16.70
CA ARG A 79 -2.06 -72.71 15.83
C ARG A 79 -3.56 -73.05 15.70
N ASP A 80 -4.42 -72.61 16.61
CA ASP A 80 -5.82 -73.05 16.65
C ASP A 80 -6.85 -72.04 16.13
N ARG A 81 -6.45 -70.80 15.78
CA ARG A 81 -7.33 -69.85 15.06
C ARG A 81 -6.55 -69.00 14.06
N ARG A 82 -6.87 -69.18 12.78
CA ARG A 82 -6.36 -68.40 11.64
C ARG A 82 -6.46 -66.89 11.89
N THR A 83 -5.33 -66.22 12.14
CA THR A 83 -4.77 -65.04 11.41
C THR A 83 -3.58 -64.46 12.19
N SER A 84 -2.40 -65.04 11.98
CA SER A 84 -1.11 -64.39 12.27
C SER A 84 -0.53 -63.86 10.97
N LEU A 85 -0.76 -62.59 10.67
CA LEU A 85 -0.05 -61.92 9.59
C LEU A 85 0.42 -60.57 10.14
N GLN A 86 1.73 -60.46 10.37
CA GLN A 86 2.39 -59.16 10.23
C GLN A 86 2.11 -58.74 8.78
N PRO A 87 1.27 -57.73 8.55
CA PRO A 87 0.92 -57.37 7.20
C PRO A 87 2.14 -56.65 6.64
N ASP A 88 2.97 -57.35 5.88
CA ASP A 88 3.84 -56.73 4.90
C ASP A 88 3.16 -56.88 3.54
N GLY A 89 3.30 -55.85 2.69
CA GLY A 89 2.65 -55.79 1.38
C GLY A 89 1.26 -55.19 1.39
N TYR A 90 0.55 -55.28 0.27
CA TYR A 90 -0.72 -54.60 0.06
C TYR A 90 -1.88 -55.33 0.74
N GLN A 91 -2.54 -54.68 1.71
CA GLN A 91 -3.64 -55.26 2.49
C GLN A 91 -4.63 -54.19 2.96
N ALA A 92 -5.87 -54.62 3.21
CA ALA A 92 -6.90 -53.83 3.87
C ALA A 92 -6.97 -54.18 5.36
N PHE A 93 -6.94 -53.18 6.23
CA PHE A 93 -7.07 -53.31 7.68
C PHE A 93 -8.18 -52.39 8.18
N SER A 94 -9.16 -52.98 8.85
CA SER A 94 -10.20 -52.26 9.58
C SER A 94 -9.85 -52.24 11.06
N PHE A 95 -9.86 -51.05 11.67
CA PHE A 95 -9.58 -50.94 13.10
C PHE A 95 -10.70 -51.60 13.92
N PRO A 96 -10.41 -52.27 15.05
CA PRO A 96 -11.39 -53.07 15.81
C PRO A 96 -12.60 -52.28 16.31
N ASP A 97 -12.46 -50.97 16.49
CA ASP A 97 -13.49 -50.02 16.90
C ASP A 97 -14.37 -49.54 15.73
N GLY A 98 -14.05 -49.95 14.49
CA GLY A 98 -14.70 -49.48 13.27
C GLY A 98 -14.39 -48.01 12.96
N ALA A 99 -13.42 -47.37 13.64
CA ALA A 99 -13.16 -45.95 13.50
C ALA A 99 -12.43 -45.59 12.20
N ALA A 100 -11.72 -46.54 11.60
CA ALA A 100 -11.02 -46.33 10.35
C ALA A 100 -10.81 -47.63 9.55
N VAL A 101 -10.60 -47.46 8.25
CA VAL A 101 -10.15 -48.51 7.34
C VAL A 101 -8.97 -47.97 6.56
N TYR A 102 -7.85 -48.69 6.58
CA TYR A 102 -6.71 -48.43 5.71
C TYR A 102 -6.58 -49.53 4.68
N GLU A 103 -6.45 -49.16 3.41
CA GLU A 103 -6.20 -50.06 2.30
C GLU A 103 -4.94 -49.61 1.57
N GLY A 104 -3.87 -50.39 1.64
CA GLY A 104 -2.59 -49.97 1.08
C GLY A 104 -1.44 -50.88 1.43
N ASN A 105 -0.22 -50.43 1.11
CA ASN A 105 0.97 -51.20 1.47
C ASN A 105 1.28 -51.04 2.95
N TRP A 106 1.67 -52.14 3.56
CA TRP A 106 2.14 -52.20 4.92
C TRP A 106 3.60 -52.63 4.94
N LYS A 107 4.36 -52.08 5.89
CA LYS A 107 5.72 -52.52 6.20
C LYS A 107 5.93 -52.42 7.70
N ASN A 108 6.44 -53.49 8.34
CA ASN A 108 6.63 -53.57 9.79
C ASN A 108 5.39 -53.08 10.58
N CYS A 109 4.20 -53.53 10.16
CA CYS A 109 2.90 -53.17 10.77
C CYS A 109 2.53 -51.67 10.71
N HIS A 110 3.17 -50.89 9.83
CA HIS A 110 2.82 -49.48 9.60
C HIS A 110 2.40 -49.24 8.15
N PRO A 111 1.43 -48.32 7.90
CA PRO A 111 1.18 -47.78 6.57
C PRO A 111 2.46 -47.32 5.87
N HIS A 112 2.68 -47.79 4.66
CA HIS A 112 3.88 -47.52 3.87
C HIS A 112 3.53 -47.45 2.38
N GLY A 113 4.41 -46.91 1.54
CA GLY A 113 4.21 -46.90 0.08
C GLY A 113 2.96 -46.11 -0.31
N ARG A 114 2.07 -46.66 -1.12
CA ARG A 114 0.78 -46.03 -1.44
C ARG A 114 -0.36 -46.69 -0.68
N GLY A 115 -1.36 -45.90 -0.27
CA GLY A 115 -2.57 -46.39 0.37
C GLY A 115 -3.62 -45.32 0.59
N CYS A 116 -4.83 -45.78 0.91
CA CYS A 116 -6.01 -44.98 1.22
C CYS A 116 -6.42 -45.22 2.68
N LEU A 117 -6.59 -44.14 3.44
CA LEU A 117 -7.18 -44.15 4.78
C LEU A 117 -8.55 -43.50 4.72
N ARG A 118 -9.58 -44.22 5.18
CA ARG A 118 -10.94 -43.72 5.35
C ARG A 118 -11.29 -43.79 6.82
N ARG A 119 -11.56 -42.65 7.46
CA ARG A 119 -12.04 -42.63 8.84
C ARG A 119 -13.56 -42.58 8.85
N SER A 120 -14.16 -43.20 9.85
CA SER A 120 -15.60 -43.17 10.09
C SER A 120 -15.98 -42.00 11.00
N SER A 121 -17.27 -41.85 11.29
CA SER A 121 -17.79 -40.81 12.20
C SER A 121 -17.02 -40.78 13.53
N PRO A 122 -16.65 -39.60 14.07
CA PRO A 122 -17.11 -38.26 13.65
C PRO A 122 -16.21 -37.57 12.60
N LEU A 123 -15.05 -38.15 12.23
CA LEU A 123 -14.09 -37.49 11.35
C LEU A 123 -14.47 -37.60 9.87
N ASN A 124 -14.96 -38.76 9.44
CA ASN A 124 -15.47 -39.02 8.08
C ASN A 124 -14.56 -38.53 6.92
N ASP A 125 -13.24 -38.42 7.15
CA ASP A 125 -12.30 -37.88 6.18
C ASP A 125 -11.52 -38.98 5.47
N VAL A 126 -11.01 -38.63 4.29
CA VAL A 126 -10.35 -39.57 3.39
C VAL A 126 -9.00 -39.00 3.01
N TYR A 127 -7.97 -39.84 3.09
CA TYR A 127 -6.66 -39.55 2.50
C TYR A 127 -6.25 -40.67 1.56
N GLU A 128 -5.80 -40.33 0.37
CA GLU A 128 -5.20 -41.26 -0.58
C GLU A 128 -3.83 -40.71 -1.01
N GLY A 129 -2.76 -41.47 -0.77
CA GLY A 129 -1.44 -40.95 -1.09
C GLY A 129 -0.29 -41.82 -0.60
N GLN A 130 0.88 -41.19 -0.50
CA GLN A 130 2.09 -41.86 -0.06
C GLN A 130 2.22 -41.87 1.47
N TRP A 131 2.73 -42.98 2.00
CA TRP A 131 2.89 -43.25 3.41
C TRP A 131 4.33 -43.68 3.69
N PHE A 132 4.86 -43.21 4.81
CA PHE A 132 6.15 -43.65 5.31
C PHE A 132 6.07 -43.83 6.82
N ALA A 133 6.22 -45.07 7.28
CA ALA A 133 6.21 -45.45 8.70
C ALA A 133 4.97 -44.91 9.44
N GLY A 134 3.79 -45.07 8.83
CA GLY A 134 2.50 -44.69 9.41
C GLY A 134 2.09 -43.24 9.20
N GLN A 135 2.91 -42.43 8.54
CA GLN A 135 2.64 -41.00 8.34
C GLN A 135 2.46 -40.66 6.88
N ARG A 136 1.56 -39.71 6.60
CA ARG A 136 1.36 -39.17 5.26
C ARG A 136 2.62 -38.42 4.81
N CYS A 137 3.06 -38.70 3.61
CA CYS A 137 4.26 -38.12 3.03
C CYS A 137 4.14 -38.04 1.51
N GLY A 138 5.14 -37.47 0.83
CA GLY A 138 5.20 -37.50 -0.64
C GLY A 138 4.03 -36.73 -1.25
N THR A 139 3.31 -37.31 -2.21
CA THR A 139 2.09 -36.71 -2.78
C THR A 139 0.83 -37.45 -2.32
N GLY A 140 -0.26 -36.72 -2.16
CA GLY A 140 -1.55 -37.29 -1.80
C GLY A 140 -2.70 -36.30 -1.87
N THR A 141 -3.90 -36.87 -1.85
CA THR A 141 -5.19 -36.19 -1.87
C THR A 141 -5.89 -36.39 -0.53
N TYR A 142 -6.46 -35.33 0.02
CA TYR A 142 -7.23 -35.33 1.26
C TYR A 142 -8.58 -34.68 1.05
N HIS A 143 -9.63 -35.28 1.61
CA HIS A 143 -10.98 -34.73 1.68
C HIS A 143 -11.44 -34.73 3.14
N ASN A 144 -12.04 -33.62 3.60
CA ASN A 144 -12.63 -33.55 4.94
C ASN A 144 -14.00 -34.26 5.04
N SER A 145 -14.57 -34.30 6.25
CA SER A 145 -15.83 -34.97 6.59
C SER A 145 -17.00 -34.68 5.66
N ASP A 146 -17.09 -33.42 5.22
CA ASP A 146 -18.22 -32.85 4.50
C ASP A 146 -17.92 -32.68 3.00
N PHE A 147 -16.74 -33.15 2.56
CA PHE A 147 -16.23 -33.00 1.19
C PHE A 147 -16.14 -31.55 0.68
N GLN A 148 -16.16 -30.57 1.60
CA GLN A 148 -16.03 -29.15 1.30
C GLN A 148 -14.58 -28.71 1.15
N ILE A 149 -13.66 -29.41 1.81
CA ILE A 149 -12.22 -29.15 1.73
C ILE A 149 -11.57 -30.31 0.99
N LEU A 150 -10.90 -29.99 -0.11
CA LEU A 150 -10.07 -30.90 -0.88
C LEU A 150 -8.66 -30.34 -0.96
N TYR A 151 -7.67 -31.12 -0.53
CA TYR A 151 -6.27 -30.80 -0.75
C TYR A 151 -5.63 -31.84 -1.65
N GLN A 152 -4.92 -31.41 -2.68
CA GLN A 152 -4.09 -32.26 -3.51
C GLN A 152 -2.68 -31.67 -3.58
N GLY A 153 -1.68 -32.38 -3.08
CA GLY A 153 -0.33 -31.86 -3.11
C GLY A 153 0.65 -32.65 -2.29
N SER A 154 1.69 -31.97 -1.84
CA SER A 154 2.78 -32.63 -1.12
C SER A 154 2.52 -32.68 0.39
N TRP A 155 2.98 -33.77 1.00
CA TRP A 155 2.81 -34.08 2.41
C TRP A 155 4.18 -34.36 3.02
N LEU A 156 4.36 -33.89 4.24
CA LEU A 156 5.54 -34.16 5.04
C LEU A 156 5.10 -34.37 6.49
N ASP A 157 5.28 -35.59 6.99
CA ASP A 157 5.04 -35.96 8.39
C ASP A 157 3.63 -35.58 8.86
N ASP A 158 2.61 -36.03 8.11
CA ASP A 158 1.19 -35.72 8.32
C ASP A 158 0.76 -34.28 8.13
N ARG A 159 1.65 -33.42 7.61
CA ARG A 159 1.34 -32.02 7.33
C ARG A 159 1.38 -31.76 5.84
N VAL A 160 0.46 -30.92 5.38
CA VAL A 160 0.49 -30.30 4.07
C VAL A 160 1.77 -29.45 3.97
N HIS A 161 2.54 -29.67 2.90
CA HIS A 161 3.85 -29.07 2.72
C HIS A 161 4.21 -28.98 1.22
N GLY A 162 5.13 -28.09 0.84
CA GLY A 162 5.56 -27.97 -0.54
C GLY A 162 4.43 -27.51 -1.45
N LYS A 163 4.42 -27.94 -2.72
CA LYS A 163 3.41 -27.49 -3.68
C LYS A 163 2.11 -28.27 -3.55
N GLY A 164 0.98 -27.58 -3.71
CA GLY A 164 -0.34 -28.20 -3.76
C GLY A 164 -1.44 -27.25 -4.20
N GLU A 165 -2.64 -27.81 -4.28
CA GLU A 165 -3.91 -27.13 -4.53
C GLU A 165 -4.84 -27.42 -3.35
N LEU A 166 -5.48 -26.38 -2.82
CA LEU A 166 -6.48 -26.44 -1.76
C LEU A 166 -7.76 -25.83 -2.31
N VAL A 167 -8.83 -26.61 -2.30
CA VAL A 167 -10.20 -26.16 -2.57
C VAL A 167 -10.91 -26.11 -1.23
N GLU A 168 -11.46 -24.96 -0.89
CA GLU A 168 -12.22 -24.69 0.33
C GLU A 168 -13.48 -23.86 0.01
N PRO A 169 -14.48 -23.77 0.92
CA PRO A 169 -15.71 -23.01 0.67
C PRO A 169 -15.50 -21.56 0.22
N GLU A 170 -14.38 -20.96 0.61
CA GLU A 170 -14.01 -19.58 0.32
C GLU A 170 -13.37 -19.42 -1.08
N GLY A 171 -12.75 -20.48 -1.62
CA GLY A 171 -12.11 -20.44 -2.94
C GLY A 171 -11.09 -21.54 -3.18
N VAL A 172 -10.19 -21.28 -4.14
CA VAL A 172 -9.14 -22.21 -4.55
C VAL A 172 -7.77 -21.54 -4.40
N TYR A 173 -6.89 -22.17 -3.64
CA TYR A 173 -5.49 -21.81 -3.55
C TYR A 173 -4.61 -22.80 -4.31
N THR A 174 -3.71 -22.29 -5.13
CA THR A 174 -2.64 -23.07 -5.78
C THR A 174 -1.30 -22.44 -5.45
N GLY A 175 -0.42 -23.16 -4.76
CA GLY A 175 0.86 -22.60 -4.35
C GLY A 175 1.66 -23.49 -3.41
N GLU A 176 2.52 -22.84 -2.64
CA GLU A 176 3.39 -23.49 -1.67
C GLU A 176 2.78 -23.51 -0.25
N PHE A 177 3.15 -24.52 0.52
CA PHE A 177 2.67 -24.75 1.87
C PHE A 177 3.83 -25.08 2.79
N VAL A 178 3.74 -24.62 4.03
CA VAL A 178 4.64 -25.01 5.13
C VAL A 178 3.81 -25.28 6.36
N GLU A 179 3.88 -26.51 6.87
CA GLU A 179 3.24 -26.92 8.14
C GLU A 179 1.73 -26.61 8.16
N ASN A 180 1.00 -27.01 7.12
CA ASN A 180 -0.44 -26.74 6.94
C ASN A 180 -0.82 -25.27 6.71
N THR A 181 0.13 -24.37 6.50
CA THR A 181 -0.14 -22.95 6.22
C THR A 181 0.28 -22.58 4.79
N LEU A 182 -0.50 -21.70 4.15
CA LEU A 182 -0.11 -21.08 2.87
C LEU A 182 1.19 -20.32 3.07
N HIS A 183 2.19 -20.57 2.23
CA HIS A 183 3.53 -20.00 2.40
C HIS A 183 4.27 -19.96 1.06
N GLY A 184 5.18 -19.00 0.85
CA GLY A 184 5.93 -18.90 -0.40
C GLY A 184 5.07 -18.29 -1.50
N TYR A 185 5.31 -18.64 -2.76
CA TYR A 185 4.56 -18.06 -3.86
C TYR A 185 3.28 -18.87 -4.17
N GLY A 186 2.15 -18.19 -4.32
CA GLY A 186 0.88 -18.83 -4.63
C GLY A 186 -0.21 -17.88 -5.12
N GLU A 187 -1.26 -18.47 -5.67
CA GLU A 187 -2.44 -17.80 -6.20
C GLU A 187 -3.69 -18.29 -5.46
N TYR A 188 -4.52 -17.37 -5.00
CA TYR A 188 -5.80 -17.65 -4.37
C TYR A 188 -6.91 -16.97 -5.17
N VAL A 189 -7.83 -17.76 -5.70
CA VAL A 189 -9.03 -17.31 -6.40
C VAL A 189 -10.22 -17.49 -5.46
N TYR A 190 -10.78 -16.38 -4.98
CA TYR A 190 -11.90 -16.38 -4.07
C TYR A 190 -13.23 -16.48 -4.83
N ASN A 191 -14.21 -17.15 -4.21
CA ASN A 191 -15.52 -17.34 -4.80
C ASN A 191 -16.33 -16.03 -4.95
N ASP A 192 -15.96 -14.98 -4.23
CA ASP A 192 -16.53 -13.63 -4.35
C ASP A 192 -15.90 -12.78 -5.46
N GLY A 193 -14.93 -13.33 -6.19
CA GLY A 193 -14.25 -12.70 -7.33
C GLY A 193 -12.95 -11.97 -6.97
N HIS A 194 -12.52 -11.98 -5.71
CA HIS A 194 -11.17 -11.54 -5.37
C HIS A 194 -10.13 -12.53 -5.92
N VAL A 195 -8.98 -12.01 -6.36
CA VAL A 195 -7.83 -12.86 -6.73
C VAL A 195 -6.56 -12.25 -6.15
N TYR A 196 -5.78 -13.03 -5.42
CA TYR A 196 -4.43 -12.66 -5.01
C TYR A 196 -3.41 -13.60 -5.63
N LYS A 197 -2.30 -13.05 -6.13
CA LYS A 197 -1.17 -13.80 -6.65
C LYS A 197 0.13 -13.17 -6.18
N GLY A 198 0.89 -13.87 -5.37
CA GLY A 198 2.11 -13.31 -4.81
C GLY A 198 2.70 -14.14 -3.68
N ASP A 199 3.47 -13.46 -2.85
CA ASP A 199 4.14 -14.03 -1.70
C ASP A 199 3.18 -14.17 -0.49
N TRP A 200 3.33 -15.30 0.21
CA TRP A 200 2.55 -15.69 1.37
C TRP A 200 3.48 -16.03 2.53
N VAL A 201 3.11 -15.58 3.72
CA VAL A 201 3.77 -15.96 4.97
C VAL A 201 2.71 -16.32 5.99
N ARG A 202 2.64 -17.61 6.35
CA ARG A 202 1.71 -18.15 7.36
C ARG A 202 0.24 -17.76 7.11
N GLY A 203 -0.21 -17.91 5.85
CA GLY A 203 -1.59 -17.60 5.47
C GLY A 203 -1.89 -16.12 5.19
N LEU A 204 -0.91 -15.22 5.31
CA LEU A 204 -1.10 -13.79 5.04
C LEU A 204 -0.33 -13.36 3.79
N TYR A 205 -0.90 -12.39 3.05
CA TYR A 205 -0.20 -11.69 1.97
C TYR A 205 0.98 -10.92 2.58
N GLU A 206 2.21 -11.24 2.16
CA GLU A 206 3.41 -10.61 2.69
C GLU A 206 4.56 -10.78 1.70
N GLY A 207 5.19 -9.67 1.29
CA GLY A 207 6.15 -9.65 0.18
C GLY A 207 5.60 -8.90 -1.02
N ASN A 208 5.79 -9.41 -2.24
CA ASN A 208 5.24 -8.79 -3.45
C ASN A 208 4.03 -9.58 -3.96
N GLY A 209 3.03 -8.88 -4.47
CA GLY A 209 1.84 -9.53 -4.97
C GLY A 209 0.93 -8.62 -5.79
N VAL A 210 0.09 -9.27 -6.58
CA VAL A 210 -0.98 -8.67 -7.37
C VAL A 210 -2.31 -9.07 -6.74
N TYR A 211 -3.18 -8.09 -6.49
CA TYR A 211 -4.53 -8.31 -6.03
C TYR A 211 -5.53 -7.70 -7.00
N LEU A 212 -6.47 -8.51 -7.46
CA LEU A 212 -7.60 -8.10 -8.27
C LEU A 212 -8.85 -8.08 -7.39
N TYR A 213 -9.52 -6.93 -7.36
CA TYR A 213 -10.79 -6.75 -6.69
C TYR A 213 -11.96 -7.06 -7.65
N PRO A 214 -13.10 -7.56 -7.16
CA PRO A 214 -14.31 -7.79 -7.96
C PRO A 214 -14.80 -6.54 -8.70
N SER A 215 -14.48 -5.35 -8.17
CA SER A 215 -14.79 -4.07 -8.80
C SER A 215 -14.00 -3.80 -10.10
N GLY A 216 -12.99 -4.62 -10.42
CA GLY A 216 -12.03 -4.39 -11.49
C GLY A 216 -10.83 -3.54 -11.06
N THR A 217 -10.80 -3.08 -9.80
CA THR A 217 -9.59 -2.44 -9.23
C THR A 217 -8.47 -3.47 -9.16
N LYS A 218 -7.24 -3.06 -9.48
CA LYS A 218 -6.04 -3.90 -9.38
C LYS A 218 -5.00 -3.19 -8.52
N TYR A 219 -4.34 -3.92 -7.63
CA TYR A 219 -3.13 -3.47 -6.94
C TYR A 219 -1.96 -4.40 -7.29
N GLU A 220 -0.77 -3.84 -7.50
CA GLU A 220 0.48 -4.56 -7.71
C GLU A 220 1.60 -3.87 -6.94
N GLY A 221 2.21 -4.57 -5.99
CA GLY A 221 3.26 -4.00 -5.16
C GLY A 221 3.52 -4.80 -3.91
N GLY A 222 4.05 -4.11 -2.91
CA GLY A 222 4.36 -4.71 -1.61
C GLY A 222 3.11 -4.95 -0.75
N TRP A 223 3.20 -5.98 0.08
CA TRP A 223 2.22 -6.43 1.04
C TRP A 223 2.88 -6.68 2.38
N LEU A 224 2.20 -6.32 3.47
CA LEU A 224 2.61 -6.64 4.82
C LEU A 224 1.38 -7.05 5.63
N ARG A 225 1.35 -8.31 6.08
CA ARG A 225 0.26 -8.88 6.90
C ARG A 225 -1.14 -8.63 6.32
N GLY A 226 -1.31 -8.87 5.03
CA GLY A 226 -2.59 -8.72 4.34
C GLY A 226 -2.94 -7.29 3.91
N CYS A 227 -2.08 -6.30 4.16
CA CYS A 227 -2.30 -4.90 3.76
C CYS A 227 -1.32 -4.45 2.68
N GLU A 228 -1.77 -3.61 1.74
CA GLU A 228 -0.92 -2.89 0.79
C GLU A 228 0.12 -2.05 1.57
N HIS A 229 1.41 -2.28 1.29
CA HIS A 229 2.52 -1.68 2.03
C HIS A 229 3.77 -1.53 1.16
N GLY A 230 4.61 -0.52 1.40
CA GLY A 230 5.80 -0.28 0.60
C GLY A 230 5.47 0.34 -0.75
N ARG A 231 6.19 0.00 -1.81
CA ARG A 231 5.93 0.58 -3.15
C ARG A 231 4.90 -0.25 -3.91
N GLY A 232 3.98 0.42 -4.59
CA GLY A 232 2.95 -0.24 -5.37
C GLY A 232 2.21 0.67 -6.33
N THR A 233 1.56 0.05 -7.30
CA THR A 233 0.66 0.68 -8.26
C THR A 233 -0.75 0.17 -8.05
N LYS A 234 -1.73 1.08 -7.97
CA LYS A 234 -3.15 0.76 -7.90
C LYS A 234 -3.86 1.37 -9.09
N TRP A 235 -4.50 0.53 -9.89
CA TRP A 235 -5.41 0.90 -10.95
C TRP A 235 -6.83 0.79 -10.42
N PHE A 236 -7.53 1.90 -10.35
CA PHE A 236 -8.90 1.97 -9.89
C PHE A 236 -9.87 1.64 -11.04
N SER A 237 -11.05 1.14 -10.70
CA SER A 237 -12.08 0.79 -11.69
C SER A 237 -12.63 2.00 -12.46
N ASN A 238 -12.45 3.22 -11.94
CA ASN A 238 -12.78 4.47 -12.63
C ASN A 238 -11.71 4.92 -13.64
N GLY A 239 -10.61 4.17 -13.78
CA GLY A 239 -9.48 4.49 -14.67
C GLY A 239 -8.37 5.32 -14.01
N ASP A 240 -8.55 5.76 -12.77
CA ASP A 240 -7.49 6.44 -12.03
C ASP A 240 -6.34 5.48 -11.73
N VAL A 241 -5.12 6.01 -11.64
CA VAL A 241 -3.92 5.23 -11.32
C VAL A 241 -3.11 5.95 -10.27
N TYR A 242 -2.82 5.26 -9.16
CA TYR A 242 -1.86 5.72 -8.16
C TYR A 242 -0.58 4.89 -8.24
N ILE A 243 0.57 5.55 -8.32
CA ILE A 243 1.91 4.94 -8.27
C ILE A 243 2.67 5.61 -7.14
N GLY A 244 3.06 4.86 -6.10
CA GLY A 244 3.76 5.46 -4.98
C GLY A 244 3.98 4.52 -3.82
N GLU A 245 4.17 5.12 -2.65
CA GLU A 245 4.36 4.44 -1.39
C GLU A 245 3.01 4.23 -0.67
N TRP A 246 2.92 3.13 0.08
CA TRP A 246 1.72 2.63 0.74
C TRP A 246 2.05 2.24 2.18
N VAL A 247 1.13 2.55 3.08
CA VAL A 247 1.20 2.12 4.48
C VAL A 247 -0.21 1.74 4.93
N HIS A 248 -0.40 0.46 5.28
CA HIS A 248 -1.66 -0.07 5.80
C HIS A 248 -2.85 0.19 4.86
N GLY A 249 -2.70 -0.10 3.56
CA GLY A 249 -3.78 0.08 2.59
C GLY A 249 -4.00 1.52 2.13
N MET A 250 -3.18 2.48 2.58
CA MET A 250 -3.34 3.90 2.27
C MET A 250 -2.11 4.48 1.57
N PRO A 251 -2.30 5.37 0.57
CA PRO A 251 -1.24 6.22 0.03
C PRO A 251 -0.46 6.94 1.13
N HIS A 252 0.86 6.84 1.09
CA HIS A 252 1.77 7.45 2.05
C HIS A 252 3.07 7.85 1.36
N GLY A 253 3.88 8.72 1.95
CA GLY A 253 5.20 9.05 1.40
C GLY A 253 5.09 9.74 0.04
N ASN A 254 5.97 9.39 -0.92
CA ASN A 254 5.91 9.99 -2.24
C ASN A 254 5.06 9.15 -3.21
N GLY A 255 4.20 9.82 -3.98
CA GLY A 255 3.38 9.16 -4.98
C GLY A 255 2.76 10.10 -6.00
N THR A 256 2.35 9.51 -7.13
CA THR A 256 1.63 10.18 -8.21
C THR A 256 0.27 9.54 -8.41
N LEU A 257 -0.79 10.33 -8.29
CA LEU A 257 -2.14 10.01 -8.74
C LEU A 257 -2.36 10.61 -10.13
N THR A 258 -2.78 9.80 -11.09
CA THR A 258 -3.25 10.26 -12.40
C THR A 258 -4.71 9.93 -12.50
N SER A 259 -5.55 10.94 -12.72
CA SER A 259 -7.00 10.76 -12.83
C SER A 259 -7.49 11.05 -14.24
N THR A 260 -8.41 10.21 -14.71
CA THR A 260 -8.98 10.31 -16.07
C THR A 260 -10.28 11.14 -16.10
N CYS A 261 -10.99 11.19 -14.97
CA CYS A 261 -12.34 11.79 -14.90
C CYS A 261 -12.46 12.94 -13.88
N SER A 262 -11.34 13.40 -13.32
CA SER A 262 -11.32 14.45 -12.30
C SER A 262 -10.78 15.78 -12.83
N THR A 263 -11.11 16.88 -12.15
CA THR A 263 -10.54 18.20 -12.45
C THR A 263 -9.03 18.25 -12.22
N ALA A 264 -8.50 17.45 -11.31
CA ALA A 264 -7.07 17.25 -11.11
C ALA A 264 -6.62 16.03 -11.93
N THR A 265 -5.97 16.25 -13.06
CA THR A 265 -5.56 15.17 -13.97
C THR A 265 -4.33 14.44 -13.48
N ARG A 266 -3.43 15.15 -12.77
CA ARG A 266 -2.21 14.55 -12.23
C ARG A 266 -1.80 15.25 -10.95
N VAL A 267 -1.56 14.48 -9.89
CA VAL A 267 -1.04 15.00 -8.62
C VAL A 267 0.17 14.19 -8.20
N SER A 268 1.30 14.85 -7.99
CA SER A 268 2.58 14.24 -7.65
C SER A 268 3.20 14.92 -6.44
N GLY A 269 3.56 14.15 -5.42
CA GLY A 269 4.25 14.68 -4.25
C GLY A 269 4.00 13.84 -3.02
N GLN A 270 3.94 14.51 -1.86
CA GLN A 270 3.83 13.88 -0.57
C GLN A 270 2.38 13.54 -0.17
N TRP A 271 2.22 12.34 0.39
CA TRP A 271 0.97 11.75 0.84
C TRP A 271 1.08 11.31 2.30
N ARG A 272 -0.02 11.44 3.04
CA ARG A 272 -0.11 10.99 4.42
C ARG A 272 -1.49 10.39 4.66
N TYR A 273 -1.53 9.07 4.79
CA TYR A 273 -2.73 8.29 5.10
C TYR A 273 -3.89 8.61 4.15
N GLY A 274 -3.63 8.49 2.85
CA GLY A 274 -4.62 8.69 1.79
C GLY A 274 -4.90 10.14 1.42
N SER A 275 -4.31 11.12 2.10
CA SER A 275 -4.47 12.54 1.78
C SER A 275 -3.16 13.17 1.31
N LEU A 276 -3.24 14.05 0.31
CA LEU A 276 -2.14 14.95 -0.04
C LEU A 276 -1.73 15.81 1.15
N HIS A 277 -0.42 15.87 1.40
CA HIS A 277 0.15 16.53 2.56
C HIS A 277 1.60 16.89 2.29
N GLY A 278 2.08 18.05 2.75
CA GLY A 278 3.46 18.48 2.50
C GLY A 278 3.62 19.03 1.08
N GLN A 279 4.78 18.84 0.46
CA GLN A 279 5.07 19.41 -0.86
C GLN A 279 4.50 18.54 -1.99
N ALA A 280 3.72 19.15 -2.88
CA ALA A 280 3.21 18.47 -4.08
C ALA A 280 2.85 19.42 -5.22
N THR A 281 2.82 18.87 -6.43
CA THR A 281 2.37 19.52 -7.67
C THR A 281 1.08 18.87 -8.15
N CYS A 282 0.06 19.68 -8.43
CA CYS A 282 -1.22 19.26 -9.01
C CYS A 282 -1.42 19.96 -10.36
N THR A 283 -1.59 19.19 -11.42
CA THR A 283 -2.00 19.65 -12.74
C THR A 283 -3.50 19.42 -12.91
N PHE A 284 -4.20 20.44 -13.38
CA PHE A 284 -5.64 20.44 -13.61
C PHE A 284 -5.98 20.15 -15.07
N SER A 285 -7.21 19.71 -15.33
CA SER A 285 -7.71 19.40 -16.67
C SER A 285 -7.77 20.61 -17.59
N ASN A 286 -7.89 21.81 -17.03
CA ASN A 286 -7.80 23.06 -17.79
C ASN A 286 -6.35 23.46 -18.13
N GLY A 287 -5.34 22.69 -17.72
CA GLY A 287 -3.91 22.96 -17.92
C GLY A 287 -3.27 23.81 -16.81
N SER A 288 -4.07 24.38 -15.89
CA SER A 288 -3.53 25.11 -14.74
C SER A 288 -2.75 24.14 -13.85
N TYR A 289 -1.85 24.65 -13.03
CA TYR A 289 -1.20 23.82 -12.03
C TYR A 289 -0.83 24.58 -10.77
N TYR A 290 -0.78 23.86 -9.68
CA TYR A 290 -0.33 24.33 -8.38
C TYR A 290 0.90 23.55 -7.96
N THR A 291 1.94 24.23 -7.50
CA THR A 291 3.09 23.63 -6.81
C THR A 291 3.30 24.32 -5.48
N GLY A 292 3.30 23.56 -4.40
CA GLY A 292 3.54 24.12 -3.07
C GLY A 292 3.12 23.18 -1.96
N GLU A 293 2.86 23.77 -0.80
CA GLU A 293 2.45 23.04 0.39
C GLU A 293 0.97 22.63 0.33
N TRP A 294 0.69 21.47 0.92
CA TRP A 294 -0.63 20.84 1.01
C TRP A 294 -0.92 20.40 2.44
N GLN A 295 -2.17 20.53 2.84
CA GLN A 295 -2.64 20.00 4.12
C GLN A 295 -4.02 19.39 3.93
N ARG A 296 -4.14 18.07 4.15
CA ARG A 296 -5.40 17.31 4.06
C ARG A 296 -6.10 17.51 2.72
N GLY A 297 -5.32 17.43 1.63
CA GLY A 297 -5.83 17.56 0.26
C GLY A 297 -6.18 18.99 -0.18
N ARG A 298 -5.76 20.03 0.55
CA ARG A 298 -5.97 21.43 0.18
C ARG A 298 -4.65 22.19 0.09
N PHE A 299 -4.60 23.21 -0.77
CA PHE A 299 -3.49 24.16 -0.77
C PHE A 299 -3.36 24.80 0.61
N HIS A 300 -2.15 24.84 1.13
CA HIS A 300 -1.82 25.41 2.43
C HIS A 300 -0.39 25.95 2.38
N GLY A 301 0.02 26.81 3.30
CA GLY A 301 1.41 27.27 3.36
C GLY A 301 1.81 28.06 2.12
N GLN A 302 3.08 27.96 1.69
CA GLN A 302 3.57 28.67 0.50
C GLN A 302 3.35 27.84 -0.77
N GLY A 303 3.00 28.51 -1.86
CA GLY A 303 2.88 27.86 -3.17
C GLY A 303 2.77 28.83 -4.34
N THR A 304 2.86 28.26 -5.53
CA THR A 304 2.65 28.93 -6.81
C THR A 304 1.49 28.27 -7.52
N TYR A 305 0.50 29.06 -7.95
CA TYR A 305 -0.60 28.66 -8.80
C TYR A 305 -0.46 29.36 -10.15
N GLU A 306 -0.31 28.59 -11.22
CA GLU A 306 -0.27 29.07 -12.59
C GLU A 306 -1.56 28.70 -13.30
N PHE A 307 -2.24 29.71 -13.82
CA PHE A 307 -3.49 29.53 -14.55
C PHE A 307 -3.14 29.26 -16.02
N SER A 308 -3.67 28.17 -16.56
CA SER A 308 -3.60 27.96 -18.01
C SER A 308 -4.49 28.99 -18.70
N SER A 309 -3.92 29.69 -19.67
CA SER A 309 -4.65 30.55 -20.58
C SER A 309 -4.52 30.01 -22.02
N ALA A 310 -5.61 30.06 -22.79
CA ALA A 310 -5.62 29.67 -24.19
C ALA A 310 -4.71 30.55 -25.07
N ASN A 311 -4.29 31.71 -24.56
CA ASN A 311 -3.56 32.75 -25.28
C ASN A 311 -2.09 32.88 -24.87
N SER A 312 -1.53 31.95 -24.08
CA SER A 312 -0.14 32.03 -23.56
C SER A 312 0.12 33.21 -22.60
N GLU A 313 -0.95 33.82 -22.10
CA GLU A 313 -0.91 34.90 -21.11
C GLU A 313 -0.69 34.31 -19.71
N GLU A 314 0.48 34.61 -19.14
CA GLU A 314 0.95 34.09 -17.85
C GLU A 314 0.19 34.76 -16.70
N HIS A 315 -0.87 34.11 -16.24
CA HIS A 315 -1.49 34.43 -14.96
C HIS A 315 -0.84 33.53 -13.91
N ARG A 316 -0.23 34.14 -12.89
CA ARG A 316 0.48 33.42 -11.83
C ARG A 316 0.23 34.08 -10.49
N TYR A 317 0.00 33.27 -9.46
CA TYR A 317 0.03 33.70 -8.07
C TYR A 317 1.13 32.95 -7.33
N THR A 318 2.00 33.65 -6.61
CA THR A 318 3.00 33.07 -5.72
C THR A 318 2.84 33.67 -4.33
N GLY A 319 2.54 32.85 -3.34
CA GLY A 319 2.33 33.34 -1.98
C GLY A 319 1.67 32.33 -1.06
N ALA A 320 1.11 32.84 0.03
CA ALA A 320 0.52 32.02 1.07
C ALA A 320 -0.93 31.58 0.75
N PHE A 321 -1.25 30.34 1.16
CA PHE A 321 -2.56 29.72 1.04
C PHE A 321 -3.05 29.18 2.38
N VAL A 322 -4.36 29.26 2.60
CA VAL A 322 -5.05 28.62 3.72
C VAL A 322 -6.33 27.96 3.21
N ASN A 323 -6.44 26.64 3.37
CA ASN A 323 -7.61 25.85 3.00
C ASN A 323 -8.02 26.02 1.52
N GLY A 324 -7.04 26.07 0.62
CA GLY A 324 -7.28 26.20 -0.81
C GLY A 324 -7.45 27.65 -1.31
N ARG A 325 -7.42 28.65 -0.43
CA ARG A 325 -7.59 30.06 -0.78
C ARG A 325 -6.32 30.86 -0.55
N ARG A 326 -6.07 31.86 -1.40
CA ARG A 326 -5.00 32.84 -1.20
C ARG A 326 -5.24 33.58 0.11
N HIS A 327 -4.23 33.59 0.96
CA HIS A 327 -4.33 34.13 2.31
C HIS A 327 -2.95 34.49 2.85
N GLY A 328 -2.77 35.69 3.39
CA GLY A 328 -1.46 36.22 3.78
C GLY A 328 -0.79 36.98 2.64
N TYR A 329 0.53 37.17 2.71
CA TYR A 329 1.25 37.90 1.66
C TYR A 329 1.45 37.05 0.41
N GLY A 330 1.29 37.68 -0.77
CA GLY A 330 1.55 37.05 -2.05
C GLY A 330 1.57 38.02 -3.22
N GLU A 331 2.16 37.56 -4.32
CA GLU A 331 2.28 38.27 -5.59
C GLU A 331 1.38 37.60 -6.63
N TYR A 332 0.59 38.40 -7.33
CA TYR A 332 -0.21 38.01 -8.49
C TYR A 332 0.31 38.75 -9.72
N VAL A 333 0.64 38.02 -10.76
CA VAL A 333 1.11 38.52 -12.04
C VAL A 333 0.09 38.15 -13.11
N SER A 334 -0.23 39.12 -13.96
CA SER A 334 -0.94 38.94 -15.23
C SER A 334 -0.21 39.74 -16.32
N PRO A 335 -0.59 39.59 -17.60
CA PRO A 335 -0.01 40.38 -18.69
C PRO A 335 -0.18 41.89 -18.54
N THR A 336 -1.16 42.33 -17.76
CA THR A 336 -1.54 43.74 -17.59
C THR A 336 -1.19 44.30 -16.22
N VAL A 337 -1.19 43.48 -15.18
CA VAL A 337 -0.99 43.95 -13.80
C VAL A 337 -0.12 43.02 -12.98
N THR A 338 0.63 43.60 -12.05
CA THR A 338 1.28 42.88 -10.96
C THR A 338 0.80 43.44 -9.64
N TYR A 339 0.23 42.60 -8.78
CA TYR A 339 -0.16 42.97 -7.42
C TYR A 339 0.71 42.22 -6.41
N ALA A 340 1.33 42.93 -5.47
CA ALA A 340 2.04 42.34 -4.34
C ALA A 340 1.47 42.92 -3.04
N GLY A 341 0.95 42.08 -2.16
CA GLY A 341 0.29 42.56 -0.95
C GLY A 341 -0.36 41.46 -0.12
N GLN A 342 -1.18 41.86 0.85
CA GLN A 342 -1.92 40.90 1.67
C GLN A 342 -3.19 40.41 0.94
N TRP A 343 -3.54 39.17 1.22
CA TRP A 343 -4.71 38.48 0.71
C TRP A 343 -5.51 37.89 1.87
N VAL A 344 -6.83 37.96 1.79
CA VAL A 344 -7.73 37.29 2.74
C VAL A 344 -8.84 36.62 1.94
N GLN A 345 -8.83 35.29 1.92
CA GLN A 345 -9.85 34.48 1.25
C GLN A 345 -10.02 34.88 -0.23
N ASP A 346 -8.92 34.86 -0.97
CA ASP A 346 -8.85 35.19 -2.40
C ASP A 346 -9.08 36.66 -2.76
N LYS A 347 -9.22 37.56 -1.78
CA LYS A 347 -9.35 39.00 -2.03
C LYS A 347 -8.11 39.75 -1.58
N LYS A 348 -7.72 40.79 -2.33
CA LYS A 348 -6.71 41.76 -1.89
C LYS A 348 -7.24 42.47 -0.65
N GLU A 349 -6.42 42.53 0.38
CA GLU A 349 -6.74 43.12 1.68
C GLU A 349 -5.49 43.82 2.21
N GLY A 350 -5.63 44.73 3.17
CA GLY A 350 -4.50 45.37 3.85
C GLY A 350 -3.54 46.10 2.91
N GLU A 351 -2.26 46.14 3.27
CA GLU A 351 -1.24 46.86 2.50
C GLU A 351 -0.84 46.08 1.23
N GLY A 352 -0.75 46.79 0.09
CA GLY A 352 -0.25 46.22 -1.14
C GLY A 352 0.09 47.25 -2.23
N SER A 353 0.84 46.81 -3.23
CA SER A 353 1.20 47.57 -4.42
C SER A 353 0.62 46.94 -5.68
N LEU A 354 0.03 47.74 -6.57
CA LEU A 354 -0.47 47.33 -7.89
C LEU A 354 0.30 48.10 -8.97
N GLN A 355 1.09 47.38 -9.76
CA GLN A 355 1.77 47.89 -10.95
C GLN A 355 0.96 47.57 -12.20
N VAL A 356 0.70 48.55 -13.05
CA VAL A 356 0.07 48.36 -14.37
C VAL A 356 1.16 48.37 -15.45
N ARG A 357 1.15 47.38 -16.34
CA ARG A 357 2.13 47.28 -17.44
C ARG A 357 2.00 48.49 -18.38
N GLY A 358 3.10 49.20 -18.59
CA GLY A 358 3.10 50.46 -19.35
C GLY A 358 2.54 51.67 -18.59
N GLY A 359 2.11 51.49 -17.34
CA GLY A 359 1.58 52.53 -16.46
C GLY A 359 2.40 52.72 -15.20
N GLY A 360 1.79 53.30 -14.17
CA GLY A 360 2.40 53.52 -12.86
C GLY A 360 2.19 52.37 -11.87
N THR A 361 2.69 52.60 -10.65
CA THR A 361 2.49 51.72 -9.50
C THR A 361 1.69 52.45 -8.43
N TYR A 362 0.57 51.87 -8.02
CA TYR A 362 -0.22 52.30 -6.88
C TYR A 362 0.27 51.57 -5.61
N PHE A 363 0.47 52.30 -4.51
CA PHE A 363 0.77 51.78 -3.18
C PHE A 363 -0.34 52.23 -2.23
N GLY A 364 -0.99 51.30 -1.52
CA GLY A 364 -2.02 51.69 -0.57
C GLY A 364 -2.67 50.53 0.16
N LEU A 365 -3.73 50.85 0.90
CA LEU A 365 -4.57 49.89 1.59
C LEU A 365 -5.65 49.35 0.65
N TRP A 366 -6.04 48.10 0.86
CA TRP A 366 -7.03 47.35 0.10
C TRP A 366 -8.05 46.73 1.04
N LYS A 367 -9.30 46.68 0.59
CA LYS A 367 -10.39 45.99 1.28
C LYS A 367 -11.27 45.31 0.26
N ALA A 368 -11.30 43.98 0.30
CA ALA A 368 -12.08 43.16 -0.62
C ALA A 368 -11.90 43.53 -2.11
N ASP A 369 -10.64 43.57 -2.58
CA ASP A 369 -10.23 43.91 -3.96
C ASP A 369 -10.39 45.38 -4.39
N VAL A 370 -10.82 46.27 -3.48
CA VAL A 370 -10.97 47.70 -3.72
C VAL A 370 -9.91 48.48 -2.93
N PRO A 371 -9.24 49.49 -3.51
CA PRO A 371 -8.43 50.42 -2.74
C PRO A 371 -9.26 51.08 -1.61
N ASP A 372 -8.77 51.07 -0.38
CA ASP A 372 -9.47 51.59 0.80
C ASP A 372 -8.62 52.65 1.52
N GLY A 373 -9.01 53.91 1.43
CA GLY A 373 -8.30 55.03 2.07
C GLY A 373 -7.25 55.69 1.18
N GLN A 374 -6.22 56.27 1.80
CA GLN A 374 -5.18 57.04 1.08
C GLN A 374 -4.12 56.11 0.46
N GLY A 375 -3.69 56.42 -0.76
CA GLY A 375 -2.59 55.73 -1.44
C GLY A 375 -1.64 56.70 -2.16
N VAL A 376 -0.56 56.15 -2.71
CA VAL A 376 0.43 56.89 -3.50
C VAL A 376 0.52 56.23 -4.87
N TYR A 377 0.33 57.01 -5.94
CA TYR A 377 0.52 56.54 -7.30
C TYR A 377 1.80 57.12 -7.89
N VAL A 378 2.69 56.25 -8.39
CA VAL A 378 3.96 56.63 -9.01
C VAL A 378 3.92 56.26 -10.49
N SER A 379 3.82 57.26 -11.37
CA SER A 379 3.85 57.06 -12.83
C SER A 379 5.26 56.71 -13.31
N THR A 380 5.36 55.80 -14.28
CA THR A 380 6.63 55.46 -14.96
C THR A 380 6.89 56.30 -16.21
N TYR A 381 6.02 57.28 -16.51
CA TYR A 381 6.17 58.16 -17.67
C TYR A 381 7.49 58.95 -17.62
N ARG A 382 8.43 58.62 -18.52
CA ARG A 382 9.62 59.45 -18.78
C ARG A 382 9.29 60.44 -19.90
N LYS A 383 9.21 61.71 -19.54
CA LYS A 383 9.08 62.82 -20.49
C LYS A 383 10.31 62.82 -21.42
N GLY A 384 10.12 62.56 -22.73
CA GLY A 384 11.15 62.79 -23.74
C GLY A 384 11.43 61.71 -24.80
N CYS A 385 10.74 60.56 -24.81
CA CYS A 385 10.90 59.58 -25.89
C CYS A 385 9.56 59.30 -26.60
N HIS A 386 9.42 59.93 -27.77
CA HIS A 386 8.41 59.76 -28.81
C HIS A 386 6.94 60.13 -28.52
N ASP A 387 6.46 61.00 -29.44
CA ASP A 387 5.12 61.42 -29.86
C ASP A 387 3.97 61.37 -28.84
N GLU A 388 3.43 62.56 -28.61
CA GLU A 388 2.28 62.86 -27.75
C GLU A 388 1.09 61.93 -28.02
N VAL A 389 0.86 60.97 -27.12
CA VAL A 389 -0.43 60.30 -27.00
C VAL A 389 -1.28 61.17 -26.08
N HIS A 390 -2.25 61.89 -26.65
CA HIS A 390 -3.29 62.56 -25.88
C HIS A 390 -4.11 61.52 -25.12
N CYS A 391 -4.07 61.59 -23.80
CA CYS A 391 -5.01 60.91 -22.93
C CYS A 391 -6.24 61.81 -22.77
N ASP A 392 -7.28 61.60 -23.59
CA ASP A 392 -8.57 62.27 -23.41
C ASP A 392 -9.31 61.64 -22.22
N ALA A 393 -9.51 62.45 -21.17
CA ALA A 393 -10.17 62.08 -19.93
C ALA A 393 -11.69 62.25 -20.05
N VAL A 394 -12.45 61.25 -19.58
CA VAL A 394 -13.90 61.34 -19.36
C VAL A 394 -14.17 60.98 -17.89
N GLU A 395 -15.06 61.72 -17.22
CA GLU A 395 -15.37 61.62 -15.79
C GLU A 395 -15.52 60.16 -15.31
N GLY A 396 -14.67 59.77 -14.36
CA GLY A 396 -14.54 58.40 -13.87
C GLY A 396 -13.10 57.86 -13.98
N ASP A 397 -12.22 58.55 -14.70
CA ASP A 397 -10.85 58.13 -14.97
C ASP A 397 -9.78 58.94 -14.22
N PHE A 398 -8.82 58.18 -13.71
CA PHE A 398 -7.48 58.52 -13.23
C PHE A 398 -7.05 60.00 -13.35
N ASP A 399 -6.96 60.68 -12.20
CA ASP A 399 -6.16 61.90 -12.09
C ASP A 399 -4.68 61.55 -11.95
N ALA A 400 -3.91 61.84 -13.01
CA ALA A 400 -2.46 61.94 -12.95
C ALA A 400 -1.99 63.14 -13.79
N CYS A 401 -1.28 64.10 -13.15
CA CYS A 401 -0.22 65.00 -13.68
C CYS A 401 0.04 66.12 -12.64
N VAL A 402 1.21 66.69 -12.33
CA VAL A 402 2.60 66.70 -12.83
C VAL A 402 3.50 67.18 -11.67
N ASN A 403 4.61 66.47 -11.36
CA ASN A 403 5.98 67.00 -11.09
C ASN A 403 6.88 66.01 -10.33
N GLN A 404 8.15 65.95 -10.74
CA GLN A 404 9.18 64.99 -10.34
C GLN A 404 9.81 65.19 -8.95
N ASN A 405 9.25 65.98 -8.03
CA ASN A 405 9.91 66.24 -6.74
C ASN A 405 9.03 66.16 -5.49
N GLU A 406 7.77 65.72 -5.59
CA GLU A 406 6.91 65.59 -4.41
C GLU A 406 6.19 64.25 -4.45
N GLN A 407 6.38 63.45 -3.39
CA GLN A 407 5.52 62.29 -3.12
C GLN A 407 4.08 62.82 -2.97
N GLN A 408 3.26 62.66 -4.00
CA GLN A 408 1.86 63.07 -3.92
C GLN A 408 1.00 61.92 -3.41
N ARG A 409 0.24 62.20 -2.35
CA ARG A 409 -0.86 61.37 -1.86
C ARG A 409 -2.03 61.54 -2.79
N VAL A 410 -2.54 60.44 -3.34
CA VAL A 410 -3.74 60.43 -4.18
C VAL A 410 -4.88 59.82 -3.36
N ASP A 411 -5.98 60.56 -3.24
CA ASP A 411 -7.20 60.09 -2.57
C ASP A 411 -8.02 59.31 -3.61
N VAL A 412 -7.83 58.00 -3.67
CA VAL A 412 -8.48 57.13 -4.66
C VAL A 412 -9.84 56.72 -4.12
N ARG A 413 -10.88 57.52 -4.39
CA ARG A 413 -12.27 57.11 -4.22
C ARG A 413 -12.88 56.73 -5.55
N LEU A 414 -13.07 55.44 -5.85
CA LEU A 414 -13.95 55.06 -6.96
C LEU A 414 -14.73 53.74 -6.77
N LEU A 415 -16.01 53.85 -7.19
CA LEU A 415 -17.01 52.87 -7.60
C LEU A 415 -17.76 52.05 -6.53
N GLY A 416 -18.75 52.71 -5.91
CA GLY A 416 -19.99 52.07 -5.47
C GLY A 416 -21.14 52.38 -6.44
N ARG A 417 -21.75 51.32 -6.99
CA ARG A 417 -23.04 51.23 -7.71
C ARG A 417 -23.09 51.69 -9.17
N SER A 418 -23.27 50.72 -10.06
CA SER A 418 -24.53 50.53 -10.82
C SER A 418 -24.68 49.06 -11.20
#